data_AF-A0AAW7KG90-F1
#
_entry.id   AF-A0AAW7KG90-F1
#
_cell.length_a   1.000
_cell.length_b   1.000
_cell.length_c   1.000
_cell.angle_alpha   90.00
_cell.angle_beta   90.00
_cell.angle_gamma   90.00
#
_symmetry.space_group_name_H-M   'P 1'
#
loop_
_entity.id
_entity.type
_entity.pdbx_description
1 polymer ?
#
loop_
_entity_poly.entity_id
_entity_poly.type
_entity_poly.pdbx_seq_one_letter_code
_entity_poly.pdbx_strand_id
1 'polypeptide(L)'
;TGEETVYEAPKDSTFGLFVFAGNKPSTEIFEGKIALDRGYVPTTENMETNIPGVYAAGDLRIKELRQIVTAVADGAIAATHAQRYVTEQKTQAGQPIVTKRMTERLANQSAPETNSQQSKEKQPAKVTGKHQWFPESMRQQLSGIFAKLTK
;
A
#
# COMPACT_ATOMS: atom_id res chain seq x y z
N THR A 1 -4.21 33.41 23.88
CA THR A 1 -4.80 34.09 25.04
C THR A 1 -3.83 35.09 25.67
N GLY A 2 -2.51 34.96 25.49
CA GLY A 2 -1.54 35.85 26.16
C GLY A 2 -1.53 35.67 27.68
N GLU A 3 -2.19 34.61 28.15
CA GLU A 3 -2.39 34.27 29.54
C GLU A 3 -1.26 33.33 29.96
N GLU A 4 -0.59 33.68 31.05
CA GLU A 4 0.48 32.89 31.63
C GLU A 4 -0.08 32.13 32.83
N THR A 5 0.19 30.83 32.90
CA THR A 5 -0.22 30.00 34.03
C THR A 5 0.99 29.22 34.51
N VAL A 6 1.28 29.32 35.80
CA VAL A 6 2.37 28.59 36.44
C VAL A 6 1.79 27.43 37.23
N TYR A 7 2.34 26.23 37.01
CA TYR A 7 2.00 25.04 37.78
C TYR A 7 3.27 24.52 38.47
N GLU A 8 3.19 24.36 39.80
CA GLU A 8 4.24 23.78 40.61
C GLU A 8 3.80 22.39 41.09
N ALA A 9 4.57 21.37 40.73
CA ALA A 9 4.26 20.00 41.11
C ALA A 9 4.49 19.79 42.62
N PRO A 10 3.62 19.03 43.32
CA PRO A 10 3.84 18.66 44.72
C PRO A 10 5.18 17.97 44.95
N LYS A 11 5.74 18.15 46.16
CA LYS A 11 6.96 17.47 46.60
C LYS A 11 6.76 15.95 46.51
N ASP A 12 7.73 15.25 45.91
CA ASP A 12 7.72 13.81 45.65
C ASP A 12 6.69 13.32 44.61
N SER A 13 6.24 14.19 43.70
CA SER A 13 5.37 13.82 42.57
C SER A 13 6.02 14.04 41.20
N THR A 14 5.50 13.36 40.18
CA THR A 14 5.83 13.58 38.76
C THR A 14 4.60 14.01 38.00
N PHE A 15 4.77 14.82 36.96
CA PHE A 15 3.68 15.19 36.06
C PHE A 15 4.12 15.07 34.60
N GLY A 16 3.15 14.85 33.71
CA GLY A 16 3.34 14.81 32.26
C GLY A 16 2.76 16.06 31.62
N LEU A 17 3.50 16.67 30.71
CA LEU A 17 3.03 17.77 29.88
C LEU A 17 3.00 17.33 28.42
N PHE A 18 1.83 17.47 27.78
CA PHE A 18 1.64 17.18 26.37
C PHE A 18 1.30 18.48 25.64
N VAL A 19 2.26 19.03 24.92
CA VAL A 19 2.10 20.28 24.18
C VAL A 19 1.58 19.99 22.78
N PHE A 20 0.51 20.67 22.38
CA PHE A 20 0.01 20.67 21.00
C PHE A 20 -0.14 22.10 20.49
N ALA A 21 0.80 22.53 19.65
CA ALA A 21 0.84 23.88 19.05
C ALA A 21 0.28 23.92 17.61
N GLY A 22 -0.34 22.84 17.16
CA GLY A 22 -0.75 22.65 15.77
C GLY A 22 0.30 21.93 14.92
N ASN A 23 -0.05 21.67 13.66
CA ASN A 23 0.77 20.93 12.70
C ASN A 23 1.16 21.85 11.54
N LYS A 24 2.41 21.76 11.09
CA LYS A 24 2.89 22.42 9.87
C LYS A 24 3.32 21.34 8.85
N PRO A 25 2.63 21.19 7.73
CA PRO A 25 3.03 20.23 6.69
C PRO A 25 4.29 20.71 5.96
N SER A 26 5.16 19.79 5.57
CA SER A 26 6.40 20.08 4.80
C SER A 26 6.11 20.33 3.31
N THR A 27 5.39 21.41 3.01
CA THR A 27 4.91 21.72 1.65
C THR A 27 5.53 22.97 1.04
N GLU A 28 6.51 23.59 1.70
CA GLU A 28 7.15 24.83 1.27
C GLU A 28 7.73 24.71 -0.15
N ILE A 29 8.27 23.54 -0.50
CA ILE A 29 8.87 23.28 -1.82
C ILE A 29 7.83 23.22 -2.97
N PHE A 30 6.55 23.11 -2.64
CA PHE A 30 5.44 22.98 -3.58
C PHE A 30 4.61 24.27 -3.71
N GLU A 31 4.95 25.32 -2.96
CA GLU A 31 4.31 26.63 -3.10
C GLU A 31 4.37 27.14 -4.55
N GLY A 32 3.23 27.60 -5.05
CA GLY A 32 3.08 28.07 -6.44
C GLY A 32 3.15 26.97 -7.51
N LYS A 33 3.43 25.71 -7.15
CA LYS A 33 3.46 24.56 -8.07
C LYS A 33 2.20 23.72 -7.97
N ILE A 34 1.71 23.50 -6.76
CA ILE A 34 0.49 22.75 -6.46
C ILE A 34 -0.48 23.60 -5.66
N ALA A 35 -1.78 23.34 -5.77
CA ALA A 35 -2.76 24.01 -4.93
C ALA A 35 -2.53 23.61 -3.46
N LEU A 36 -2.50 24.60 -2.57
CA LEU A 36 -2.38 24.40 -1.13
C LEU A 36 -3.53 25.13 -0.41
N ASP A 37 -4.15 24.47 0.57
CA ASP A 37 -5.09 25.05 1.53
C ASP A 37 -4.47 24.97 2.92
N ARG A 38 -4.20 26.14 3.53
CA ARG A 38 -3.55 26.25 4.86
C ARG A 38 -2.27 25.40 4.96
N GLY A 39 -1.51 25.35 3.87
CA GLY A 39 -0.29 24.56 3.74
C GLY A 39 -0.50 23.08 3.39
N TYR A 40 -1.72 22.55 3.42
CA TYR A 40 -1.98 21.15 3.05
C TYR A 40 -2.35 21.02 1.57
N VAL A 41 -2.06 19.87 0.97
CA VAL A 41 -2.45 19.56 -0.40
C VAL A 41 -3.89 19.04 -0.42
N PRO A 42 -4.84 19.73 -1.07
CA PRO A 42 -6.19 19.19 -1.28
C PRO A 42 -6.12 18.00 -2.23
N THR A 43 -6.82 16.92 -1.90
CA THR A 43 -6.88 15.73 -2.77
C THR A 43 -8.28 15.15 -2.85
N THR A 44 -8.54 14.38 -3.91
CA THR A 44 -9.68 13.47 -4.00
C THR A 44 -9.47 12.24 -3.10
N GLU A 45 -10.48 11.37 -3.02
CA GLU A 45 -10.39 10.04 -2.37
C GLU A 45 -9.34 9.13 -3.05
N ASN A 46 -9.02 9.39 -4.32
CA ASN A 46 -7.99 8.67 -5.07
C ASN A 46 -6.58 9.23 -4.84
N MET A 47 -6.42 10.16 -3.89
CA MET A 47 -5.18 10.89 -3.59
C MET A 47 -4.68 11.80 -4.72
N GLU A 48 -5.54 12.10 -5.70
CA GLU A 48 -5.20 12.98 -6.82
C GLU A 48 -5.19 14.43 -6.38
N THR A 49 -4.21 15.18 -6.87
CA THR A 49 -4.12 16.63 -6.64
C THR A 49 -4.78 17.40 -7.79
N ASN A 50 -4.66 18.73 -7.80
CA ASN A 50 -5.13 19.53 -8.93
C ASN A 50 -4.30 19.34 -10.22
N ILE A 51 -3.15 18.65 -10.15
CA ILE A 51 -2.29 18.38 -11.31
C ILE A 51 -2.42 16.89 -11.68
N PRO A 52 -2.83 16.56 -12.91
CA PRO A 52 -2.90 15.18 -13.38
C PRO A 52 -1.54 14.46 -13.25
N GLY A 53 -1.57 13.24 -12.72
CA GLY A 53 -0.38 12.43 -12.48
C GLY A 53 0.41 12.80 -11.21
N VAL A 54 0.00 13.83 -10.47
CA VAL A 54 0.57 14.19 -9.18
C VAL A 54 -0.39 13.80 -8.06
N TYR A 55 0.15 13.08 -7.07
CA TYR A 55 -0.59 12.52 -5.96
C TYR A 55 0.02 12.98 -4.63
N ALA A 56 -0.81 13.13 -3.59
CA ALA A 56 -0.36 13.44 -2.24
C ALA A 56 -0.97 12.46 -1.24
N ALA A 57 -0.15 11.96 -0.33
CA ALA A 57 -0.52 10.95 0.66
C ALA A 57 0.07 11.31 2.03
N GLY A 58 -0.49 10.73 3.09
CA GLY A 58 0.02 10.96 4.44
C GLY A 58 -0.32 12.35 4.96
N ASP A 59 0.48 12.86 5.90
CA ASP A 59 0.13 14.08 6.62
C ASP A 59 0.29 15.37 5.80
N LEU A 60 0.71 15.25 4.53
CA LEU A 60 0.72 16.36 3.57
C LEU A 60 -0.68 16.76 3.10
N ARG A 61 -1.66 15.84 3.12
CA ARG A 61 -3.04 16.13 2.70
C ARG A 61 -3.94 16.56 3.85
N ILE A 62 -5.07 17.15 3.49
CA ILE A 62 -6.12 17.52 4.46
C ILE A 62 -6.75 16.25 5.02
N LYS A 63 -6.66 16.06 6.35
CA LYS A 63 -7.30 14.97 7.09
C LYS A 63 -7.54 15.34 8.55
N GLU A 64 -8.54 14.69 9.15
CA GLU A 64 -8.84 14.85 10.58
C GLU A 64 -7.89 14.02 11.45
N LEU A 65 -7.79 12.72 11.17
CA LEU A 65 -6.94 11.80 11.92
C LEU A 65 -5.57 11.63 11.26
N ARG A 66 -4.50 11.98 11.98
CA ARG A 66 -3.10 11.81 11.55
C ARG A 66 -2.46 10.67 12.31
N GLN A 67 -2.43 9.50 11.69
CA GLN A 67 -1.87 8.27 12.25
C GLN A 67 -1.09 7.51 11.18
N ILE A 68 -0.11 6.70 11.60
CA ILE A 68 0.69 5.87 10.68
C ILE A 68 -0.21 5.05 9.75
N VAL A 69 -1.25 4.41 10.30
CA VAL A 69 -2.18 3.60 9.51
C VAL A 69 -2.91 4.40 8.44
N THR A 70 -3.28 5.65 8.72
CA THR A 70 -3.93 6.52 7.73
C THR A 70 -2.95 6.94 6.63
N ALA A 71 -1.69 7.22 6.98
CA ALA A 71 -0.67 7.56 6.00
C ALA A 71 -0.30 6.38 5.10
N VAL A 72 -0.25 5.16 5.66
CA VAL A 72 -0.02 3.93 4.90
C VAL A 72 -1.19 3.65 3.96
N ALA A 73 -2.43 3.82 4.42
CA ALA A 73 -3.62 3.65 3.59
C ALA A 73 -3.63 4.64 2.40
N ASP A 74 -3.41 5.93 2.67
CA ASP A 74 -3.27 6.94 1.61
C ASP A 74 -2.16 6.56 0.61
N GLY A 75 -1.01 6.11 1.11
CA GLY A 75 0.12 5.71 0.28
C GLY A 75 -0.21 4.54 -0.65
N ALA A 76 -0.95 3.54 -0.16
CA ALA A 76 -1.40 2.42 -0.98
C ALA A 76 -2.34 2.89 -2.10
N ILE A 77 -3.31 3.74 -1.78
CA ILE A 77 -4.26 4.30 -2.76
C ILE A 77 -3.49 5.13 -3.80
N ALA A 78 -2.65 6.07 -3.36
CA ALA A 78 -1.85 6.92 -4.23
C ALA A 78 -0.97 6.11 -5.19
N ALA A 79 -0.30 5.07 -4.68
CA ALA A 79 0.56 4.21 -5.51
C ALA A 79 -0.24 3.45 -6.58
N THR A 80 -1.40 2.90 -6.21
CA THR A 80 -2.29 2.21 -7.17
C THR A 80 -2.79 3.16 -8.26
N HIS A 81 -3.24 4.35 -7.89
CA HIS A 81 -3.73 5.32 -8.88
C HIS A 81 -2.60 5.89 -9.75
N ALA A 82 -1.43 6.17 -9.17
CA ALA A 82 -0.26 6.59 -9.93
C ALA A 82 0.19 5.51 -10.93
N GLN A 83 0.21 4.24 -10.52
CA GLN A 83 0.53 3.12 -11.41
C GLN A 83 -0.45 3.04 -12.57
N ARG A 84 -1.75 3.18 -12.30
CA ARG A 84 -2.79 3.20 -13.33
C ARG A 84 -2.58 4.35 -14.30
N TYR A 85 -2.39 5.57 -13.81
CA TYR A 85 -2.13 6.75 -14.63
C TYR A 85 -0.92 6.54 -15.56
N VAL A 86 0.21 6.10 -15.01
CA VAL A 86 1.42 5.84 -15.83
C VAL A 86 1.18 4.75 -16.88
N THR A 87 0.38 3.72 -16.57
CA THR A 87 0.05 2.64 -17.50
C THR A 87 -0.83 3.14 -18.65
N GLU A 88 -1.82 3.97 -18.34
CA GLU A 88 -2.68 4.61 -19.34
C GLU A 88 -1.86 5.54 -20.25
N GLN A 89 -0.99 6.37 -19.68
CA GLN A 89 -0.10 7.25 -20.45
C GLN A 89 0.85 6.46 -21.38
N LYS A 90 1.43 5.34 -20.90
CA LYS A 90 2.28 4.48 -21.74
C LYS A 90 1.50 3.85 -22.88
N THR A 91 0.28 3.38 -22.60
CA THR A 91 -0.59 2.77 -23.62
C THR A 91 -0.93 3.77 -24.70
N GLN A 92 -1.30 5.00 -24.31
CA GLN A 92 -1.58 6.10 -25.25
C GLN A 92 -0.34 6.48 -26.07
N ALA A 93 0.85 6.46 -25.46
CA ALA A 93 2.11 6.72 -26.14
C ALA A 93 2.65 5.53 -26.97
N GLY A 94 1.94 4.40 -27.02
CA GLY A 94 2.40 3.18 -27.71
C GLY A 94 3.62 2.52 -27.08
N GLN A 95 3.93 2.82 -25.82
CA GLN A 95 5.07 2.27 -25.09
C GLN A 95 4.73 0.94 -24.39
N PRO A 96 5.67 -0.02 -24.33
CA PRO A 96 5.43 -1.29 -23.67
C PRO A 96 5.31 -1.12 -22.15
N ILE A 97 4.26 -1.73 -21.56
CA ILE A 97 3.98 -1.72 -20.11
C ILE A 97 4.99 -2.60 -19.36
N VAL A 98 5.35 -3.75 -19.92
CA VAL A 98 6.38 -4.65 -19.39
C VAL A 98 7.70 -4.35 -20.07
N THR A 99 8.71 -3.96 -19.29
CA THR A 99 10.05 -3.74 -19.83
C THR A 99 10.70 -5.07 -20.19
N LYS A 100 11.52 -5.08 -21.25
CA LYS A 100 12.25 -6.25 -21.72
C LYS A 100 13.05 -6.95 -20.60
N ARG A 101 13.67 -6.15 -19.71
CA ARG A 101 14.37 -6.65 -18.51
C ARG A 101 13.48 -7.37 -17.52
N MET A 102 12.21 -6.98 -17.39
CA MET A 102 11.26 -7.61 -16.49
C MET A 102 10.74 -8.92 -17.10
N THR A 103 10.47 -8.95 -18.40
CA THR A 103 10.18 -10.19 -19.14
C THR A 103 11.36 -11.16 -19.10
N GLU A 104 12.59 -10.67 -19.27
CA GLU A 104 13.82 -11.47 -19.15
C GLU A 104 14.03 -12.00 -17.73
N ARG A 105 13.73 -11.22 -16.68
CA ARG A 105 13.77 -11.72 -15.29
C ARG A 105 12.70 -12.77 -15.01
N LEU A 106 11.47 -12.57 -15.50
CA LEU A 106 10.39 -13.55 -15.39
C LEU A 106 10.71 -14.84 -16.16
N ALA A 107 11.34 -14.73 -17.33
CA ALA A 107 11.81 -15.86 -18.13
C ALA A 107 13.01 -16.58 -17.50
N ASN A 108 13.94 -15.86 -16.88
CA ASN A 108 15.10 -16.45 -16.19
C ASN A 108 14.73 -17.07 -14.84
N GLN A 109 13.67 -16.62 -14.18
CA GLN A 109 13.11 -17.28 -12.98
C GLN A 109 12.36 -18.58 -13.30
N SER A 110 12.06 -18.84 -14.58
CA SER A 110 11.46 -20.11 -15.04
C SER A 110 12.49 -21.13 -15.51
N ALA A 111 13.80 -20.83 -15.43
CA ALA A 111 14.85 -21.83 -15.63
C ALA A 111 15.09 -22.59 -14.30
N PRO A 112 14.98 -23.93 -14.26
CA PRO A 112 15.13 -24.68 -13.03
C PRO A 112 16.61 -24.71 -12.61
N GLU A 113 16.94 -24.10 -11.47
CA GLU A 113 18.13 -24.50 -10.73
C GLU A 113 17.94 -25.94 -10.27
N THR A 114 18.71 -26.83 -10.90
CA THR A 114 18.83 -28.23 -10.52
C THR A 114 19.60 -28.28 -9.21
N ASN A 115 18.90 -28.34 -8.08
CA ASN A 115 19.48 -28.83 -6.84
C ASN A 115 19.00 -30.27 -6.61
N SER A 116 19.92 -31.19 -6.84
CA SER A 116 19.72 -32.64 -6.79
C SER A 116 19.53 -33.13 -5.36
N GLN A 117 18.27 -33.26 -4.89
CA GLN A 117 17.90 -34.28 -3.90
C GLN A 117 16.52 -34.86 -4.25
N GLN A 118 16.53 -36.13 -4.69
CA GLN A 118 15.47 -37.15 -4.74
C GLN A 118 14.14 -36.77 -4.03
N SER A 119 12.94 -36.95 -4.58
CA SER A 119 12.44 -38.09 -5.37
C SER A 119 10.94 -37.95 -5.72
N LYS A 120 10.56 -38.71 -6.77
CA LYS A 120 9.20 -39.13 -7.20
C LYS A 120 8.42 -38.20 -8.13
N GLU A 121 8.60 -38.48 -9.42
CA GLU A 121 7.56 -38.43 -10.45
C GLU A 121 6.15 -38.59 -9.89
N LYS A 122 5.31 -37.57 -10.09
CA LYS A 122 3.86 -37.76 -10.23
C LYS A 122 3.40 -36.98 -11.44
N GLN A 123 2.94 -37.74 -12.44
CA GLN A 123 2.22 -37.29 -13.62
C GLN A 123 1.12 -36.29 -13.22
N PRO A 124 0.78 -35.30 -14.07
CA PRO A 124 -0.26 -34.33 -13.76
C PRO A 124 -1.59 -35.04 -13.54
N ALA A 125 -2.17 -34.87 -12.35
CA ALA A 125 -3.47 -35.42 -12.01
C ALA A 125 -4.52 -34.84 -12.97
N LYS A 126 -5.08 -35.70 -13.84
CA LYS A 126 -6.20 -35.35 -14.70
C LYS A 126 -7.40 -35.01 -13.83
N VAL A 127 -7.87 -33.77 -13.92
CA VAL A 127 -9.17 -33.36 -13.37
C VAL A 127 -10.24 -33.76 -14.40
N THR A 128 -10.88 -34.91 -14.20
CA THR A 128 -12.00 -35.37 -15.03
C THR A 128 -13.30 -35.30 -14.23
N GLY A 129 -14.15 -34.32 -14.52
CA GLY A 129 -15.51 -34.26 -14.01
C GLY A 129 -15.96 -32.85 -13.63
N LYS A 130 -17.24 -32.54 -13.92
CA LYS A 130 -17.83 -31.19 -13.90
C LYS A 130 -17.72 -30.44 -12.55
N HIS A 131 -17.34 -31.10 -11.44
CA HIS A 131 -17.28 -30.51 -10.09
C HIS A 131 -16.04 -30.87 -9.24
N GLN A 132 -14.88 -31.21 -9.82
CA GLN A 132 -13.66 -31.44 -9.03
C GLN A 132 -12.62 -30.34 -9.26
N TRP A 133 -12.64 -29.28 -8.45
CA TRP A 133 -11.76 -28.12 -8.63
C TRP A 133 -10.34 -28.32 -8.05
N PHE A 134 -10.15 -29.33 -7.21
CA PHE A 134 -8.90 -29.57 -6.49
C PHE A 134 -8.43 -31.01 -6.69
N PRO A 135 -7.12 -31.23 -6.95
CA PRO A 135 -6.51 -32.55 -6.89
C PRO A 135 -6.65 -33.18 -5.50
N GLU A 136 -6.65 -34.51 -5.44
CA GLU A 136 -6.91 -35.25 -4.19
C GLU A 136 -5.88 -34.93 -3.09
N SER A 137 -4.63 -34.70 -3.46
CA SER A 137 -3.58 -34.27 -2.52
C SER A 137 -3.90 -32.92 -1.87
N MET A 138 -4.50 -32.00 -2.62
CA MET A 138 -4.84 -30.66 -2.14
C MET A 138 -6.07 -30.68 -1.24
N ARG A 139 -7.04 -31.57 -1.53
CA ARG A 139 -8.20 -31.80 -0.64
C ARG A 139 -7.79 -32.36 0.71
N GLN A 140 -6.83 -33.27 0.75
CA GLN A 140 -6.34 -33.85 2.00
C GLN A 140 -5.69 -32.78 2.89
N GLN A 141 -4.93 -31.86 2.29
CA GLN A 141 -4.33 -30.72 3.01
C GLN A 141 -5.39 -29.71 3.50
N LEU A 142 -6.40 -29.44 2.68
CA LEU A 142 -7.45 -28.46 2.99
C LEU A 142 -8.60 -29.05 3.83
N SER A 143 -8.56 -30.36 4.14
CA SER A 143 -9.61 -31.06 4.89
C SER A 143 -9.94 -30.41 6.23
N GLY A 144 -8.91 -29.98 6.98
CA GLY A 144 -9.09 -29.27 8.26
C GLY A 144 -9.72 -27.89 8.13
N ILE A 145 -9.59 -27.24 6.96
CA ILE A 145 -10.25 -25.96 6.66
C ILE A 145 -11.70 -26.21 6.25
N PHE A 146 -11.96 -27.20 5.40
CA PHE A 146 -13.31 -27.55 4.98
C PHE A 146 -14.18 -28.05 6.14
N ALA A 147 -13.62 -28.82 7.08
CA ALA A 147 -14.33 -29.26 8.28
C ALA A 147 -14.81 -28.10 9.18
N LYS A 148 -14.16 -26.93 9.11
CA LYS A 148 -14.57 -25.72 9.84
C LYS A 148 -15.58 -24.86 9.08
N LEU A 149 -15.71 -25.05 7.77
CA LEU A 149 -16.62 -24.30 6.91
C LEU A 149 -18.02 -24.91 6.83
N THR A 150 -18.16 -26.20 7.13
CA THR A 150 -19.46 -26.85 7.32
C THR A 150 -19.85 -26.75 8.80
N LYS A 151 -20.53 -25.65 9.14
CA LYS A 151 -21.41 -25.56 10.30
C LYS A 151 -22.86 -25.63 9.82
#